data_AF-A0A1I7I9P6-F1
#
_entry.id   AF-A0A1I7I9P6-F1
#
_cell.length_a   1.000
_cell.length_b   1.000
_cell.length_c   1.000
_cell.angle_alpha   90.00
_cell.angle_beta   90.00
_cell.angle_gamma   90.00
#
_symmetry.space_group_name_H-M   'P 1'
#
loop_
_entity.id
_entity.type
_entity.pdbx_description
1 polymer ?
#
loop_
_entity_poly.entity_id
_entity_poly.type
_entity_poly.pdbx_seq_one_letter_code
_entity_poly.pdbx_strand_id
1 'polypeptide(L)' 'MEQSKDIFERLKNGEAIILGDPQVYQMREGSYAAKEILIKMNATANASETRQI' A
#
# COMPACT_ATOMS: atom_id res chain seq x y z
N MET A 1 -17.90 -7.43 -18.07
CA MET A 1 -17.41 -8.11 -16.86
C MET A 1 -16.86 -7.03 -15.96
N GLU A 2 -17.48 -6.81 -14.81
CA GLU A 2 -17.02 -5.83 -13.83
C GLU A 2 -15.69 -6.35 -13.27
N GLN A 3 -14.59 -5.64 -13.53
CA GLN A 3 -13.33 -5.95 -12.85
C GLN A 3 -13.57 -5.65 -11.38
N SER A 4 -13.58 -6.67 -10.53
CA SER A 4 -13.64 -6.49 -9.08
C SER A 4 -12.57 -5.47 -8.70
N LYS A 5 -12.97 -4.28 -8.24
CA LYS A 5 -12.04 -3.26 -7.75
C LYS A 5 -11.20 -3.89 -6.64
N ASP A 6 -9.88 -3.71 -6.70
CA ASP A 6 -9.02 -4.19 -5.62
C ASP A 6 -9.27 -3.39 -4.33
N ILE A 7 -8.83 -3.96 -3.21
CA ILE A 7 -9.02 -3.39 -1.88
C ILE A 7 -8.41 -1.98 -1.72
N PHE A 8 -7.32 -1.66 -2.43
CA PHE A 8 -6.67 -0.35 -2.37
C PHE A 8 -7.47 0.70 -3.15
N GLU A 9 -8.01 0.37 -4.31
CA GLU A 9 -8.92 1.25 -5.05
C GLU A 9 -10.19 1.54 -4.24
N ARG A 10 -10.71 0.54 -3.53
CA ARG A 10 -11.86 0.71 -2.63
C ARG A 10 -11.52 1.62 -1.44
N LEU A 11 -10.38 1.39 -0.78
CA LEU A 11 -9.88 2.26 0.30
C LEU A 11 -9.68 3.71 -0.18
N LYS A 12 -9.11 3.90 -1.37
CA LYS A 12 -8.91 5.22 -1.99
C LYS A 12 -10.22 5.95 -2.24
N ASN A 13 -11.29 5.21 -2.55
CA ASN A 13 -12.64 5.75 -2.73
C ASN A 13 -13.40 5.94 -1.39
N GLY A 14 -12.76 5.67 -0.25
CA GLY A 14 -13.36 5.83 1.09
C GLY A 14 -14.32 4.71 1.48
N GLU A 15 -14.31 3.58 0.77
CA GLU A 15 -15.13 2.42 1.13
C GLU A 15 -14.62 1.77 2.42
N ALA A 16 -15.55 1.37 3.29
CA ALA A 16 -15.21 0.58 4.48
C ALA A 16 -14.84 -0.85 4.09
N ILE A 17 -13.72 -1.35 4.63
CA ILE A 17 -13.29 -2.74 4.47
C ILE A 17 -13.70 -3.54 5.70
N ILE A 18 -14.43 -4.63 5.49
CA ILE A 18 -14.88 -5.54 6.55
C ILE A 18 -13.86 -6.65 6.81
N LEU A 19 -13.83 -7.21 8.02
CA LEU A 19 -12.87 -8.26 8.40
C LEU A 19 -12.98 -9.56 7.57
N GLY A 20 -14.15 -9.84 7.01
CA GLY A 20 -14.39 -11.01 6.14
C GLY A 20 -14.06 -10.79 4.67
N ASP A 21 -13.50 -9.63 4.31
CA ASP A 21 -13.16 -9.32 2.93
C ASP A 21 -12.05 -10.27 2.43
N PRO A 22 -12.24 -10.96 1.30
CA PRO A 22 -11.26 -11.92 0.79
C PRO A 22 -9.91 -11.27 0.45
N GLN A 23 -9.87 -9.96 0.26
CA GLN A 23 -8.65 -9.20 -0.04
C GLN A 23 -8.01 -8.55 1.19
N VAL A 24 -8.58 -8.71 2.40
CA VAL A 24 -8.09 -8.04 3.61
C VAL A 24 -6.61 -8.33 3.91
N TYR A 25 -6.12 -9.52 3.54
CA TYR A 25 -4.72 -9.90 3.73
C TYR A 25 -3.75 -9.01 2.93
N GLN A 26 -4.19 -8.45 1.80
CA GLN A 26 -3.37 -7.58 0.96
C GLN A 26 -3.02 -6.27 1.67
N MET A 27 -3.85 -5.79 2.61
CA MET A 27 -3.51 -4.60 3.41
C MET A 27 -2.27 -4.84 4.27
N ARG A 28 -2.13 -6.05 4.83
CA ARG A 28 -0.96 -6.42 5.63
C ARG A 28 0.29 -6.45 4.77
N GLU A 29 0.24 -7.15 3.64
CA GLU A 29 1.36 -7.22 2.69
C GLU A 29 1.76 -5.84 2.16
N GLY A 30 0.77 -5.03 1.78
CA GLY A 30 0.97 -3.64 1.36
C GLY A 30 1.64 -2.79 2.44
N SER A 31 1.29 -2.99 3.72
CA SER A 31 1.92 -2.28 4.84
C SER A 31 3.41 -2.64 5.02
N TYR A 32 3.78 -3.90 4.78
CA TYR A 32 5.18 -4.32 4.85
C TYR A 32 5.99 -3.74 3.70
N ALA A 33 5.47 -3.80 2.47
CA ALA A 33 6.11 -3.17 1.31
C ALA A 33 6.30 -1.65 1.50
N ALA A 34 5.28 -0.95 2.00
CA ALA A 34 5.37 0.48 2.31
C ALA A 34 6.42 0.77 3.40
N LYS A 35 6.50 -0.07 4.44
CA LYS A 35 7.51 0.05 5.50
C LYS A 35 8.93 -0.08 4.95
N GLU A 36 9.18 -1.01 4.03
CA GLU A 36 10.49 -1.18 3.41
C GLU A 36 10.93 0.07 2.63
N ILE A 37 10.01 0.68 1.88
CA ILE A 37 10.23 1.94 1.18
C ILE A 37 10.60 3.03 2.19
N LEU A 38 9.81 3.18 3.26
CA LEU A 38 10.07 4.19 4.30
C LEU A 38 11.44 4.02 4.96
N ILE A 39 11.85 2.78 5.24
CA ILE A 39 13.18 2.49 5.79
C ILE A 39 14.27 2.95 4.81
N LYS A 40 14.16 2.63 3.51
CA LYS A 40 15.12 3.06 2.49
C LYS A 40 15.19 4.59 2.39
N MET A 41 14.03 5.26 2.39
CA MET A 41 13.94 6.72 2.36
C MET A 41 14.60 7.38 3.57
N ASN A 42 14.41 6.81 4.77
CA ASN A 42 14.98 7.35 6.01
C ASN A 42 16.47 7.02 6.19
N ALA A 43 16.98 6.02 5.48
CA ALA A 43 18.38 5.58 5.56
C ALA A 43 19.30 6.29 4.55
N THR A 44 18.78 7.00 3.55
CA THR A 44 19.61 7.75 2.60
C THR A 44 19.95 9.15 3.14
N ALA A 45 21.22 9.55 3.00
CA ALA A 45 21.67 10.91 3.26
C ALA A 45 21.40 11.86 2.08
N ASN A 46 20.97 11.32 0.93
CA ASN A 46 20.80 12.06 -0.31
C ASN A 46 19.32 12.06 -0.76
N ALA A 47 18.68 13.21 -0.62
CA ALA A 47 17.27 13.40 -0.97
C ALA A 47 16.95 13.13 -2.47
N SER A 48 17.94 13.15 -3.37
CA SER A 48 17.69 12.78 -4.78
C SER A 48 17.44 11.29 -4.96
N GLU A 49 18.05 10.43 -4.14
CA GLU A 49 17.86 8.98 -4.19
C GLU A 49 16.45 8.60 -3.72
N THR A 50 15.93 9.30 -2.72
CA THR A 50 14.55 9.16 -2.24
C THR A 50 13.51 9.35 -3.34
N ARG A 51 13.76 10.23 -4.32
CA ARG A 51 12.82 10.54 -5.43
C ARG A 51 12.85 9.51 -6.57
N GLN A 52 13.80 8.57 -6.55
CA GLN A 52 13.95 7.52 -7.56
C GLN A 52 13.38 6.17 -7.10
N ILE A 53 12.91 6.09 -5.85
CA ILE A 53 12.18 4.95 -5.28
C ILE A 53 10.70 5.10 -5.61
#